data_AF-A0A0M8PZE7-F1
#
_entry.id   AF-A0A0M8PZE7-F1
#
_cell.length_a   1.000
_cell.length_b   1.000
_cell.length_c   1.000
_cell.angle_alpha   90.00
_cell.angle_beta   90.00
_cell.angle_gamma   90.00
#
_symmetry.space_group_name_H-M   'P 1'
#
loop_
_entity.id
_entity.type
_entity.pdbx_description
1 polymer ?
#
loop_
_entity_poly.entity_id
_entity_poly.type
_entity_poly.pdbx_seq_one_letter_code
_entity_poly.pdbx_strand_id
1 'polypeptide(L)'
;MNTEYLKEQLDNIMSFRDTYKTSTTEDKYLHNELSKMIRVIKSKIWDEEHDEYNRNRLKTKTIDGVEIVIPEFISGLDDDYEFKHVDNTLYALPSKCSKDEDGSFHEYVYAYIKENDNKHVRFLVRLLGGDRFGDRIFTEANYYKKIESNYKYLNKNYGKDDRFPEKFRKQVETIINEFNKLDGVNDFNPITK
;
A
#
# COMPACT_ATOMS: atom_id res chain seq x y z
N MET A 1 16.97 8.37 -8.18
CA MET A 1 17.61 9.67 -7.83
C MET A 1 18.95 9.33 -7.21
N ASN A 2 20.05 10.03 -7.50
CA ASN A 2 21.36 9.61 -6.98
C ASN A 2 21.50 9.99 -5.49
N THR A 3 21.50 8.99 -4.60
CA THR A 3 21.66 9.17 -3.15
C THR A 3 22.97 9.88 -2.79
N GLU A 4 24.03 9.69 -3.58
CA GLU A 4 25.33 10.33 -3.39
C GLU A 4 25.26 11.84 -3.61
N TYR A 5 24.52 12.29 -4.62
CA TYR A 5 24.25 13.72 -4.85
C TYR A 5 23.46 14.35 -3.68
N LEU A 6 22.48 13.64 -3.12
CA LEU A 6 21.74 14.13 -1.95
C LEU A 6 22.62 14.22 -0.70
N LYS A 7 23.55 13.27 -0.51
CA LYS A 7 24.52 13.29 0.58
C LYS A 7 25.46 14.49 0.44
N GLU A 8 25.96 14.75 -0.77
CA GLU A 8 26.77 15.94 -1.05
C GLU A 8 26.01 17.26 -0.75
N GLN A 9 24.74 17.35 -1.17
CA GLN A 9 23.90 18.51 -0.82
C GLN A 9 23.70 18.66 0.70
N LEU A 10 23.49 17.54 1.40
CA LEU A 10 23.32 17.54 2.85
C LEU A 10 24.58 18.06 3.55
N ASP A 11 25.75 17.58 3.15
CA ASP A 11 27.04 17.97 3.72
C ASP A 11 27.31 19.47 3.50
N ASN A 12 27.04 19.97 2.29
CA ASN A 12 27.17 21.40 1.98
C ASN A 12 26.26 22.28 2.86
N ILE A 13 25.00 21.90 3.05
CA ILE A 13 24.04 22.67 3.85
C ILE A 13 24.40 22.60 5.34
N MET A 14 24.82 21.44 5.83
CA MET A 14 25.27 21.26 7.21
C MET A 14 26.52 22.09 7.49
N SER A 15 27.52 22.03 6.60
CA SER A 15 28.74 22.83 6.72
C SER A 15 28.44 24.33 6.73
N PHE A 16 27.60 24.80 5.81
CA PHE A 16 27.18 26.20 5.77
C PHE A 16 26.50 26.62 7.09
N ARG A 17 25.54 25.83 7.57
CA ARG A 17 24.84 26.12 8.83
C ARG A 17 25.78 26.18 10.03
N ASP A 18 26.75 25.27 10.11
CA ASP A 18 27.66 25.16 11.25
C ASP A 18 28.70 26.30 11.27
N THR A 19 29.05 26.85 10.10
CA THR A 19 29.87 28.07 10.00
C THR A 19 29.10 29.36 10.32
N TYR A 20 27.77 29.30 10.33
CA TYR A 20 26.90 30.45 10.50
C TYR A 20 26.59 30.70 11.98
N LYS A 21 27.06 31.83 12.54
CA LYS A 21 26.79 32.22 13.94
C LYS A 21 25.42 32.88 14.06
N THR A 22 24.60 32.43 15.02
CA THR A 22 23.30 33.03 15.30
C THR A 22 23.47 34.26 16.20
N SER A 23 23.37 35.45 15.63
CA SER A 23 23.54 36.72 16.38
C SER A 23 22.33 37.65 16.31
N THR A 24 21.53 37.55 15.23
CA THR A 24 20.33 38.38 14.99
C THR A 24 19.05 37.55 14.89
N THR A 25 17.88 38.20 14.87
CA THR A 25 16.59 37.53 14.62
C THR A 25 16.50 36.94 13.21
N GLU A 26 17.09 37.61 12.21
CA GLU A 26 17.17 37.13 10.83
C GLU A 26 18.06 35.88 10.73
N ASP A 27 19.17 35.83 11.46
CA ASP A 27 20.02 34.64 11.56
C ASP A 27 19.27 33.43 12.12
N LYS A 28 18.37 33.64 13.09
CA LYS A 28 17.53 32.58 13.64
C LYS A 28 16.52 32.04 12.63
N TYR A 29 15.96 32.91 11.78
CA TYR A 29 15.05 32.49 10.72
C TYR A 29 15.77 31.64 9.67
N LEU A 30 16.92 32.10 9.18
CA LEU A 30 17.74 31.36 8.24
C LEU A 30 18.17 30.00 8.81
N HIS A 31 18.60 29.96 10.07
CA HIS A 31 18.98 28.71 10.75
C HIS A 31 17.82 27.69 10.81
N ASN A 32 16.60 28.17 11.03
CA ASN A 32 15.40 27.33 11.01
C ASN A 32 15.11 26.78 9.61
N GLU A 33 15.22 27.60 8.57
CA GLU A 33 15.02 27.15 7.18
C GLU A 33 16.07 26.11 6.76
N LEU A 34 17.35 26.33 7.10
CA LEU A 34 18.42 25.35 6.88
C LEU A 34 18.13 24.03 7.61
N SER A 35 17.63 24.10 8.84
CA SER A 35 17.26 22.90 9.62
C SER A 35 16.09 22.14 8.99
N LYS A 36 15.09 22.84 8.44
CA LYS A 36 14.01 22.22 7.66
C LYS A 36 14.55 21.54 6.40
N MET A 37 15.43 22.20 5.64
CA MET A 37 16.06 21.64 4.45
C MET A 37 16.86 20.37 4.77
N ILE A 38 17.68 20.40 5.82
CA ILE A 38 18.42 19.23 6.32
C ILE A 38 17.48 18.07 6.62
N ARG A 39 16.39 18.32 7.34
CA ARG A 39 15.39 17.30 7.67
C ARG A 39 14.77 16.69 6.40
N VAL A 40 14.43 17.52 5.41
CA VAL A 40 13.85 17.07 4.14
C VAL A 40 14.85 16.20 3.37
N ILE A 41 16.11 16.61 3.26
CA ILE A 41 17.13 15.84 2.53
C ILE A 41 17.42 14.52 3.23
N LYS A 42 17.56 14.53 4.57
CA LYS A 42 17.73 13.29 5.35
C LYS A 42 16.58 12.30 5.14
N SER A 43 15.33 12.79 5.12
CA SER A 43 14.17 11.94 4.81
C SER A 43 14.28 11.32 3.43
N LYS A 44 14.65 12.11 2.41
CA LYS A 44 14.79 11.60 1.03
C LYS A 44 15.91 10.56 0.89
N ILE A 45 17.05 10.77 1.56
CA ILE A 45 18.15 9.79 1.59
C ILE A 45 17.65 8.49 2.23
N TRP A 46 17.01 8.61 3.39
CA TRP A 46 16.48 7.46 4.11
C TRP A 46 15.46 6.69 3.27
N ASP A 47 14.51 7.38 2.62
CA ASP A 47 13.51 6.77 1.74
C ASP A 47 14.18 6.00 0.59
N GLU A 48 15.19 6.58 -0.08
CA GLU A 48 15.86 5.95 -1.22
C GLU A 48 16.74 4.76 -0.80
N GLU A 49 17.49 4.88 0.30
CA GLU A 49 18.28 3.77 0.86
C GLU A 49 17.38 2.62 1.33
N HIS A 50 16.24 2.95 1.93
CA HIS A 50 15.28 1.95 2.38
C HIS A 50 14.57 1.27 1.20
N ASP A 51 14.20 2.02 0.16
CA ASP A 51 13.67 1.45 -1.08
C ASP A 51 14.72 0.54 -1.75
N GLU A 52 15.98 0.96 -1.84
CA GLU A 52 17.07 0.13 -2.39
C GLU A 52 17.24 -1.17 -1.60
N TYR A 53 17.24 -1.08 -0.27
CA TYR A 53 17.28 -2.24 0.60
C TYR A 53 16.11 -3.19 0.36
N ASN A 54 14.88 -2.67 0.23
CA ASN A 54 13.69 -3.48 0.02
C ASN A 54 13.65 -4.09 -1.40
N ARG A 55 14.14 -3.37 -2.42
CA ARG A 55 14.21 -3.87 -3.79
C ARG A 55 15.01 -5.17 -3.88
N ASN A 56 16.11 -5.26 -3.15
CA ASN A 56 16.96 -6.45 -3.12
C ASN A 56 16.33 -7.64 -2.37
N ARG A 57 15.17 -7.44 -1.74
CA ARG A 57 14.44 -8.44 -0.95
C ARG A 57 13.08 -8.79 -1.53
N LEU A 58 12.68 -8.15 -2.62
CA LEU A 58 11.44 -8.47 -3.31
C LEU A 58 11.43 -9.93 -3.73
N LYS A 59 10.43 -10.66 -3.25
CA LYS A 59 10.23 -12.06 -3.61
C LYS A 59 9.58 -12.13 -4.98
N THR A 60 10.02 -13.09 -5.80
CA THR A 60 9.32 -13.48 -7.02
C THR A 60 8.64 -14.83 -6.78
N LYS A 61 7.40 -14.98 -7.25
CA LYS A 61 6.66 -16.24 -7.18
C LYS A 61 6.09 -16.58 -8.56
N THR A 62 6.02 -17.88 -8.84
CA THR A 62 5.25 -18.39 -9.97
C THR A 62 3.81 -18.58 -9.53
N ILE A 63 2.89 -17.80 -10.10
CA ILE A 63 1.46 -17.85 -9.82
C ILE A 63 0.75 -18.06 -11.15
N ASP A 64 -0.07 -19.10 -11.25
CA ASP A 64 -0.78 -19.47 -12.48
C ASP A 64 0.14 -19.59 -13.71
N GLY A 65 1.37 -20.08 -13.50
CA GLY A 65 2.39 -20.23 -14.54
C GLY A 65 3.12 -18.95 -14.95
N VAL A 66 2.84 -17.82 -14.29
CA VAL A 66 3.48 -16.51 -14.54
C VAL A 66 4.40 -16.15 -13.39
N GLU A 67 5.63 -15.72 -13.70
CA GLU A 67 6.53 -15.16 -12.69
C GLU A 67 6.11 -13.73 -12.33
N ILE A 68 5.83 -13.49 -11.06
CA ILE A 68 5.33 -12.22 -10.54
C ILE A 68 6.18 -11.79 -9.36
N VAL A 69 6.63 -10.54 -9.40
CA VAL A 69 7.26 -9.88 -8.26
C VAL A 69 6.17 -9.52 -7.26
N ILE A 70 6.27 -10.07 -6.04
CA ILE A 70 5.32 -9.81 -4.97
C ILE A 70 5.67 -8.46 -4.33
N PRO A 71 4.77 -7.47 -4.36
CA PRO A 71 5.00 -6.19 -3.70
C PRO A 71 5.24 -6.34 -2.20
N GLU A 72 6.14 -5.52 -1.66
CA GLU A 72 6.53 -5.64 -0.26
C GLU A 72 5.34 -5.44 0.70
N PHE A 73 4.41 -4.54 0.35
CA PHE A 73 3.22 -4.28 1.15
C PHE A 73 2.20 -5.44 1.22
N ILE A 74 2.41 -6.54 0.48
CA ILE A 74 1.64 -7.80 0.58
C ILE A 74 2.53 -9.04 0.77
N SER A 75 3.86 -8.89 0.91
CA SER A 75 4.82 -10.01 0.90
C SER A 75 4.80 -10.89 2.16
N GLY A 76 4.12 -10.43 3.22
CA GLY A 76 3.95 -11.12 4.49
C GLY A 76 2.62 -11.87 4.66
N LEU A 77 1.79 -11.96 3.61
CA LEU A 77 0.46 -12.60 3.68
C LEU A 77 0.48 -14.10 3.39
N ASP A 78 1.65 -14.68 3.11
CA ASP A 78 1.82 -16.03 2.56
C ASP A 78 1.19 -17.18 3.38
N ASP A 79 1.05 -17.02 4.69
CA ASP A 79 0.60 -18.12 5.57
C ASP A 79 -0.93 -18.28 5.57
N ASP A 80 -1.67 -17.18 5.42
CA ASP A 80 -3.15 -17.16 5.51
C ASP A 80 -3.83 -16.90 4.16
N TYR A 81 -3.06 -16.53 3.14
CA TYR A 81 -3.58 -16.08 1.85
C TYR A 81 -3.10 -16.93 0.68
N GLU A 82 -3.99 -17.13 -0.27
CA GLU A 82 -3.69 -17.64 -1.60
C GLU A 82 -3.51 -16.49 -2.59
N PHE A 83 -2.48 -16.58 -3.40
CA PHE A 83 -2.22 -15.59 -4.45
C PHE A 83 -2.77 -16.06 -5.79
N LYS A 84 -3.46 -15.16 -6.49
CA LYS A 84 -4.01 -15.41 -7.83
C LYS A 84 -3.69 -14.27 -8.77
N HIS A 85 -3.43 -14.56 -10.03
CA HIS A 85 -3.14 -13.53 -11.02
C HIS A 85 -4.22 -13.49 -12.11
N VAL A 86 -4.92 -12.36 -12.21
CA VAL A 86 -5.99 -12.15 -13.20
C VAL A 86 -5.86 -10.76 -13.80
N ASP A 87 -5.82 -10.65 -15.13
CA ASP A 87 -5.83 -9.38 -15.87
C ASP A 87 -4.83 -8.33 -15.35
N ASN A 88 -3.56 -8.73 -15.17
CA ASN A 88 -2.47 -7.90 -14.63
C ASN A 88 -2.69 -7.38 -13.20
N THR A 89 -3.61 -7.99 -12.47
CA THR A 89 -3.85 -7.73 -11.05
C THR A 89 -3.47 -8.97 -10.26
N LEU A 90 -2.64 -8.77 -9.24
CA LEU A 90 -2.31 -9.81 -8.27
C LEU A 90 -3.27 -9.71 -7.10
N TYR A 91 -4.01 -10.76 -6.82
CA TYR A 91 -4.93 -10.85 -5.69
C TYR A 91 -4.29 -11.68 -4.59
N ALA A 92 -4.43 -11.23 -3.35
CA ALA A 92 -4.22 -12.05 -2.16
C ALA A 92 -5.58 -12.27 -1.53
N LEU A 93 -6.08 -13.50 -1.62
CA LEU A 93 -7.38 -13.94 -1.14
C LEU A 93 -7.18 -14.76 0.14
N PRO A 94 -8.05 -14.65 1.15
CA PRO A 94 -7.97 -15.53 2.31
C PRO A 94 -8.16 -16.99 1.85
N SER A 95 -7.34 -17.89 2.38
CA SER A 95 -7.40 -19.33 2.08
C SER A 95 -8.72 -20.00 2.51
N LYS A 96 -9.40 -19.41 3.50
CA LYS A 96 -10.71 -19.85 4.02
C LYS A 96 -11.47 -18.67 4.61
N CYS A 97 -12.79 -18.78 4.69
CA CYS A 97 -13.61 -17.84 5.44
C CYS A 97 -13.61 -18.21 6.93
N SER A 98 -13.04 -17.34 7.76
CA SER A 98 -13.08 -17.44 9.22
C SER A 98 -14.36 -16.82 9.74
N LYS A 99 -15.11 -17.58 10.55
CA LYS A 99 -16.34 -17.12 11.18
C LYS A 99 -16.15 -16.94 12.67
N ASP A 100 -16.75 -15.88 13.19
CA ASP A 100 -16.93 -15.64 14.61
C ASP A 100 -17.98 -16.62 15.20
N GLU A 101 -18.06 -16.72 16.53
CA GLU A 101 -18.98 -17.64 17.22
C GLU A 101 -20.46 -17.40 16.87
N ASP A 102 -20.81 -16.15 16.53
CA ASP A 102 -22.15 -15.75 16.10
C ASP A 102 -22.42 -16.02 14.61
N GLY A 103 -21.45 -16.61 13.90
CA GLY A 103 -21.51 -16.91 12.47
C GLY A 103 -21.19 -15.73 11.56
N SER A 104 -20.89 -14.55 12.12
CA SER A 104 -20.43 -13.40 11.34
C SER A 104 -18.98 -13.59 10.86
N PHE A 105 -18.56 -12.79 9.87
CA PHE A 105 -17.19 -12.83 9.36
C PHE A 105 -16.70 -11.44 8.94
N HIS A 106 -15.38 -11.28 8.97
CA HIS A 106 -14.70 -10.04 8.60
C HIS A 106 -13.40 -10.31 7.84
N GLU A 107 -13.51 -10.51 6.54
CA GLU A 107 -12.37 -10.91 5.71
C GLU A 107 -11.70 -9.73 5.03
N TYR A 108 -10.38 -9.79 4.90
CA TYR A 108 -9.59 -8.79 4.19
C TYR A 108 -9.08 -9.41 2.91
N VAL A 109 -9.31 -8.74 1.78
CA VAL A 109 -8.81 -9.17 0.48
C VAL A 109 -8.01 -8.05 -0.13
N TYR A 110 -6.85 -8.37 -0.71
CA TYR A 110 -5.98 -7.37 -1.31
C TYR A 110 -5.85 -7.60 -2.82
N ALA A 111 -5.90 -6.52 -3.58
CA ALA A 111 -5.54 -6.46 -4.98
C ALA A 111 -4.37 -5.51 -5.16
N TYR A 112 -3.26 -6.01 -5.70
CA TYR A 112 -2.18 -5.21 -6.22
C TYR A 112 -2.44 -4.89 -7.69
N ILE A 113 -2.55 -3.59 -7.97
CA ILE A 113 -2.78 -3.06 -9.31
C ILE A 113 -1.60 -2.18 -9.68
N LYS A 114 -0.92 -2.52 -10.77
CA LYS A 114 0.08 -1.64 -11.39
C LYS A 114 -0.63 -0.70 -12.36
N GLU A 115 -0.87 0.54 -11.96
CA GLU A 115 -1.46 1.55 -12.87
C GLU A 115 -0.40 2.03 -13.89
N ASN A 116 0.84 2.20 -13.45
CA ASN A 116 2.03 2.44 -14.30
C ASN A 116 3.32 2.17 -13.51
N ASP A 117 4.49 2.39 -14.12
CA ASP A 117 5.80 2.13 -13.51
C ASP A 117 6.09 2.95 -12.24
N ASN A 118 5.39 4.06 -12.02
CA ASN A 118 5.57 4.93 -10.86
C ASN A 118 4.31 5.00 -9.98
N LYS A 119 3.34 4.11 -10.21
CA LYS A 119 2.05 4.13 -9.52
C LYS A 119 1.52 2.73 -9.30
N HIS A 120 1.72 2.29 -8.07
CA HIS A 120 1.32 0.98 -7.57
C HIS A 120 0.20 1.17 -6.55
N VAL A 121 -0.85 0.37 -6.65
CA VAL A 121 -2.01 0.46 -5.77
C VAL A 121 -2.15 -0.84 -4.99
N ARG A 122 -2.19 -0.73 -3.66
CA ARG A 122 -2.74 -1.77 -2.79
C ARG A 122 -4.19 -1.43 -2.53
N PHE A 123 -5.09 -2.13 -3.20
CA PHE A 123 -6.52 -1.99 -3.03
C PHE A 123 -7.00 -3.05 -2.04
N LEU A 124 -7.51 -2.62 -0.89
CA LEU A 124 -8.11 -3.49 0.12
C LEU A 124 -9.62 -3.50 -0.09
N VAL A 125 -10.20 -4.70 -0.09
CA VAL A 125 -11.63 -4.93 0.02
C VAL A 125 -11.87 -5.73 1.30
N ARG A 126 -12.51 -5.11 2.28
CA ARG A 126 -12.97 -5.78 3.49
C ARG A 126 -14.38 -6.30 3.27
N LEU A 127 -14.57 -7.60 3.40
CA LEU A 127 -15.83 -8.32 3.23
C LEU A 127 -16.44 -8.58 4.61
N LEU A 128 -17.69 -8.17 4.81
CA LEU A 128 -18.38 -8.24 6.11
C LEU A 128 -19.75 -8.87 5.91
N GLY A 129 -20.07 -9.94 6.64
CA GLY A 129 -21.34 -10.64 6.50
C GLY A 129 -21.64 -11.58 7.65
N GLY A 130 -22.73 -12.34 7.53
CA GLY A 130 -23.20 -13.30 8.54
C GLY A 130 -23.82 -12.66 9.80
N ASP A 131 -23.77 -11.34 9.94
CA ASP A 131 -24.44 -10.60 10.99
C ASP A 131 -25.80 -10.04 10.55
N ARG A 132 -26.52 -9.43 11.50
CA ARG A 132 -27.85 -8.83 11.27
C ARG A 132 -27.87 -7.64 10.29
N PHE A 133 -26.71 -7.12 9.89
CA PHE A 133 -26.60 -5.96 9.02
C PHE A 133 -26.40 -6.35 7.55
N GLY A 134 -26.29 -7.65 7.27
CA GLY A 134 -26.14 -8.21 5.93
C GLY A 134 -24.78 -7.93 5.30
N ASP A 135 -24.66 -8.33 4.04
CA ASP A 135 -23.40 -8.31 3.31
C ASP A 135 -22.99 -6.90 2.91
N ARG A 136 -21.78 -6.54 3.31
CA ARG A 136 -21.21 -5.21 3.15
C ARG A 136 -19.76 -5.32 2.74
N ILE A 137 -19.31 -4.31 2.01
CA ILE A 137 -17.91 -4.11 1.72
C ILE A 137 -17.45 -2.74 2.21
N PHE A 138 -16.20 -2.68 2.63
CA PHE A 138 -15.47 -1.43 2.82
C PHE A 138 -14.20 -1.50 1.98
N THR A 139 -13.85 -0.42 1.29
CA THR A 139 -12.66 -0.43 0.43
C THR A 139 -11.71 0.71 0.73
N GLU A 140 -10.42 0.43 0.54
CA GLU A 140 -9.33 1.37 0.76
C GLU A 140 -8.30 1.23 -0.36
N ALA A 141 -7.84 2.33 -0.93
CA ALA A 141 -6.75 2.36 -1.92
C ALA A 141 -5.53 3.08 -1.35
N ASN A 142 -4.44 2.34 -1.18
CA ASN A 142 -3.13 2.86 -0.82
C ASN A 142 -2.26 2.95 -2.06
N TYR A 143 -1.67 4.12 -2.31
CA TYR A 143 -0.85 4.39 -3.48
C TYR A 143 0.62 4.52 -3.11
N TYR A 144 1.45 3.85 -3.89
CA TYR A 144 2.89 3.76 -3.72
C TYR A 144 3.58 4.19 -5.01
N LYS A 145 4.74 4.84 -4.89
CA LYS A 145 5.54 5.26 -6.04
C LYS A 145 6.36 4.10 -6.63
N LYS A 146 6.73 3.13 -5.79
CA LYS A 146 7.56 1.99 -6.15
C LYS A 146 6.98 0.71 -5.52
N ILE A 147 7.28 -0.44 -6.11
CA ILE A 147 6.77 -1.75 -5.67
C ILE A 147 7.44 -2.25 -4.38
N GLU A 148 8.70 -1.85 -4.16
CA GLU A 148 9.50 -2.11 -2.96
C GLU A 148 9.14 -1.22 -1.76
N SER A 149 8.35 -0.18 -1.96
CA SER A 149 8.16 0.84 -0.93
C SER A 149 7.13 0.42 0.10
N ASN A 150 7.50 0.52 1.38
CA ASN A 150 6.58 0.34 2.50
C ASN A 150 5.72 1.58 2.78
N TYR A 151 6.08 2.72 2.17
CA TYR A 151 5.48 4.01 2.47
C TYR A 151 4.53 4.46 1.37
N LYS A 152 3.24 4.46 1.70
CA LYS A 152 2.21 5.04 0.83
C LYS A 152 2.32 6.56 0.79
N TYR A 153 2.23 7.13 -0.40
CA TYR A 153 2.20 8.60 -0.57
C TYR A 153 0.76 9.14 -0.54
N LEU A 154 -0.25 8.27 -0.72
CA LEU A 154 -1.65 8.64 -0.68
C LEU A 154 -2.49 7.46 -0.18
N ASN A 155 -3.49 7.75 0.66
CA ASN A 155 -4.54 6.83 1.08
C ASN A 155 -5.91 7.40 0.70
N LYS A 156 -6.80 6.57 0.15
CA LYS A 156 -8.21 6.88 -0.07
C LYS A 156 -9.09 5.78 0.50
N ASN A 157 -9.94 6.14 1.45
CA ASN A 157 -11.01 5.27 1.97
C ASN A 157 -12.31 5.59 1.24
N TYR A 158 -13.09 4.56 0.93
CA TYR A 158 -14.37 4.71 0.25
C TYR A 158 -15.52 4.29 1.18
N GLY A 159 -16.58 5.09 1.17
CA GLY A 159 -17.61 5.10 2.20
C GLY A 159 -18.97 4.56 1.74
N LYS A 160 -20.00 4.89 2.51
CA LYS A 160 -21.35 4.32 2.38
C LYS A 160 -22.08 4.70 1.09
N ASP A 161 -21.80 5.89 0.54
CA ASP A 161 -22.49 6.43 -0.64
C ASP A 161 -21.83 6.03 -1.96
N ASP A 162 -20.56 5.65 -1.93
CA ASP A 162 -19.78 5.20 -3.09
C ASP A 162 -18.73 4.21 -2.58
N ARG A 163 -19.06 2.91 -2.63
CA ARG A 163 -18.29 1.86 -1.93
C ARG A 163 -16.88 1.70 -2.49
N PHE A 164 -16.69 2.05 -3.77
CA PHE A 164 -15.42 2.12 -4.48
C PHE A 164 -15.63 2.87 -5.82
N PRO A 165 -14.62 3.60 -6.33
CA PRO A 165 -14.67 4.22 -7.65
C PRO A 165 -14.81 3.20 -8.78
N GLU A 166 -15.49 3.58 -9.87
CA GLU A 166 -15.73 2.74 -11.06
C GLU A 166 -14.47 2.04 -11.59
N LYS A 167 -13.31 2.70 -11.55
CA LYS A 167 -12.03 2.11 -11.99
C LYS A 167 -11.61 0.85 -11.23
N PHE A 168 -12.19 0.59 -10.05
CA PHE A 168 -11.93 -0.61 -9.24
C PHE A 168 -13.06 -1.65 -9.32
N ARG A 169 -14.13 -1.39 -10.10
CA ARG A 169 -15.30 -2.28 -10.20
C ARG A 169 -14.91 -3.69 -10.55
N LYS A 170 -14.10 -3.86 -11.60
CA LYS A 170 -13.63 -5.17 -12.04
C LYS A 170 -12.90 -5.92 -10.93
N GLN A 171 -12.05 -5.24 -10.15
CA GLN A 171 -11.32 -5.87 -9.05
C GLN A 171 -12.27 -6.30 -7.93
N VAL A 172 -13.28 -5.49 -7.60
CA VAL A 172 -14.27 -5.85 -6.59
C VAL A 172 -15.12 -7.04 -7.04
N GLU A 173 -15.58 -7.05 -8.29
CA GLU A 173 -16.34 -8.16 -8.86
C GLU A 173 -15.53 -9.46 -8.84
N THR A 174 -14.25 -9.42 -9.27
CA THR A 174 -13.36 -10.58 -9.17
C THR A 174 -13.22 -11.04 -7.72
N ILE A 175 -13.01 -10.13 -6.77
CA ILE A 175 -12.85 -10.47 -5.35
C ILE A 175 -14.12 -11.16 -4.80
N ILE A 176 -15.30 -10.62 -5.07
CA ILE A 176 -16.58 -11.22 -4.64
C ILE A 176 -16.75 -12.62 -5.24
N ASN A 177 -16.50 -12.75 -6.54
CA ASN A 177 -16.63 -14.01 -7.26
C ASN A 177 -15.67 -15.08 -6.75
N GLU A 178 -14.43 -14.74 -6.42
CA GLU A 178 -13.48 -15.69 -5.83
C GLU A 178 -13.81 -15.99 -4.37
N PHE A 179 -14.23 -14.99 -3.59
CA PHE A 179 -14.64 -15.20 -2.20
C PHE A 179 -15.83 -16.17 -2.08
N ASN A 180 -16.80 -16.08 -3.00
CA ASN A 180 -17.95 -17.00 -3.05
C ASN A 180 -17.60 -18.44 -3.39
N LYS A 181 -16.36 -18.73 -3.81
CA LYS A 181 -15.88 -20.10 -4.03
C LYS A 181 -15.26 -20.71 -2.78
N LEU A 182 -15.02 -19.91 -1.74
CA LEU A 182 -14.44 -20.41 -0.50
C LEU A 182 -15.45 -21.25 0.28
N ASP A 183 -14.96 -22.34 0.85
CA ASP A 183 -15.76 -23.21 1.70
C ASP A 183 -16.35 -22.42 2.88
N GLY A 184 -17.66 -22.61 3.10
CA GLY A 184 -18.39 -21.96 4.18
C GLY A 184 -18.94 -20.57 3.86
N VAL A 185 -18.71 -20.03 2.66
CA VAL A 185 -19.37 -18.80 2.18
C VAL A 185 -20.73 -19.14 1.55
N ASN A 186 -21.80 -18.54 2.07
CA ASN A 186 -23.16 -18.75 1.60
C ASN A 186 -23.60 -17.60 0.69
N ASP A 187 -23.06 -17.55 -0.53
CA ASP A 187 -23.43 -16.57 -1.58
C ASP A 187 -23.39 -15.11 -1.08
N PHE A 188 -22.18 -14.67 -0.70
CA PHE A 188 -21.93 -13.29 -0.28
C PHE A 188 -22.29 -12.33 -1.41
N ASN A 189 -23.28 -11.48 -1.15
CA ASN A 189 -23.84 -10.56 -2.13
C ASN A 189 -23.98 -9.17 -1.51
N PRO A 190 -22.88 -8.40 -1.46
CA PRO A 190 -22.93 -7.07 -0.91
C PRO A 190 -23.75 -6.19 -1.84
N ILE A 191 -24.69 -5.41 -1.28
CA ILE A 191 -25.54 -4.50 -2.07
C ILE A 191 -24.64 -3.55 -2.89
N THR A 192 -24.46 -3.84 -4.17
CA THR A 192 -23.72 -3.03 -5.13
C THR A 192 -24.72 -2.09 -5.79
N LYS A 193 -24.97 -0.95 -5.16
CA LYS A 193 -25.66 0.17 -5.81
C LYS A 193 -24.63 1.21 -6.21
#